data_AF-A0A4V4LH41-F1
#
_entry.id   AF-A0A4V4LH41-F1
#
_cell.length_a   1.000
_cell.length_b   1.000
_cell.length_c   1.000
_cell.angle_alpha   90.00
_cell.angle_beta   90.00
_cell.angle_gamma   90.00
#
_symmetry.space_group_name_H-M   'P 1'
#
loop_
_entity.id
_entity.type
_entity.pdbx_description
1 polymer ?
#
loop_
_entity_poly.entity_id
_entity_poly.type
_entity_poly.pdbx_seq_one_letter_code
_entity_poly.pdbx_strand_id
1 'polypeptide(L)'
;MRLTLVFPGFAAVALAMPAPLPQEIDVGMVLAAPEPITYDPVVGATAQVVSYDFTSMLAQATAPATSVATDAAATATAIEKRGAACTSLAAGASGAPAYSPDTPAAFASNSDFASVAINAPVPTGYSNTFTNANASNSAYGYLGFTTLSTFDTAKCAAKCDAIRGCLSFNLYFERDPSVDPGSGASGCENPASV
;
A
#
# COMPACT_ATOMS: atom_id res chain seq x y z
N MET A 1 61.76 51.70 -0.92
CA MET A 1 61.88 50.39 -0.22
C MET A 1 60.83 49.47 -0.84
N ARG A 2 61.27 48.48 -1.62
CA ARG A 2 60.39 47.53 -2.33
C ARG A 2 59.73 46.61 -1.30
N LEU A 3 58.40 46.51 -1.31
CA LEU A 3 57.68 45.46 -0.59
C LEU A 3 56.73 44.75 -1.56
N THR A 4 57.19 43.60 -2.04
CA THR A 4 56.41 42.58 -2.73
C THR A 4 55.41 41.96 -1.77
N LEU A 5 54.11 42.00 -2.12
CA LEU A 5 53.10 41.18 -1.46
C LEU A 5 52.49 40.20 -2.48
N VAL A 6 52.50 38.93 -2.10
CA VAL A 6 52.12 37.75 -2.86
C VAL A 6 50.59 37.63 -2.91
N PHE A 7 50.02 37.39 -4.09
CA PHE A 7 48.61 36.98 -4.26
C PHE A 7 48.49 35.47 -4.04
N PRO A 8 47.77 34.97 -3.02
CA PRO A 8 47.37 33.57 -2.98
C PRO A 8 46.12 33.38 -3.85
N GLY A 9 46.18 32.40 -4.74
CA GLY A 9 45.12 32.08 -5.69
C GLY A 9 43.83 31.62 -5.03
N PHE A 10 42.70 32.04 -5.59
CA PHE A 10 41.39 31.47 -5.32
C PHE A 10 41.32 30.06 -5.91
N ALA A 11 41.40 29.04 -5.05
CA ALA A 11 41.03 27.68 -5.41
C ALA A 11 39.50 27.58 -5.46
N ALA A 12 38.95 27.33 -6.64
CA ALA A 12 37.53 27.06 -6.83
C ALA A 12 37.18 25.68 -6.23
N VAL A 13 36.38 25.66 -5.19
CA VAL A 13 35.74 24.43 -4.70
C VAL A 13 34.48 24.21 -5.53
N ALA A 14 34.61 23.43 -6.60
CA ALA A 14 33.46 22.86 -7.28
C ALA A 14 32.90 21.73 -6.40
N LEU A 15 31.85 22.02 -5.65
CA LEU A 15 31.03 20.99 -5.01
C LEU A 15 30.36 20.18 -6.13
N ALA A 16 30.89 18.99 -6.40
CA ALA A 16 30.20 17.98 -7.19
C ALA A 16 28.97 17.53 -6.37
N MET A 17 27.83 18.18 -6.61
CA MET A 17 26.55 17.64 -6.15
C MET A 17 26.28 16.36 -6.93
N PRO A 18 26.04 15.20 -6.28
CA PRO A 18 25.58 14.03 -7.01
C PRO A 18 24.24 14.38 -7.64
N ALA A 19 24.23 14.51 -8.97
CA ALA A 19 22.98 14.58 -9.71
C ALA A 19 22.21 13.28 -9.40
N PRO A 20 20.93 13.34 -9.00
CA PRO A 20 20.13 12.14 -8.87
C PRO A 20 20.14 11.43 -10.22
N LEU A 21 20.69 10.21 -10.27
CA LEU A 21 20.62 9.38 -11.45
C LEU A 21 19.14 9.24 -11.82
N PRO A 22 18.78 9.40 -13.11
CA PRO A 22 17.43 9.13 -13.57
C PRO A 22 17.00 7.75 -13.05
N GLN A 23 15.80 7.65 -12.49
CA GLN A 23 15.20 6.33 -12.25
C GLN A 23 14.95 5.73 -13.64
N GLU A 24 15.88 4.88 -14.10
CA GLU A 24 15.73 4.11 -15.33
C GLU A 24 14.54 3.16 -15.13
N ILE A 25 13.36 3.59 -15.58
CA ILE A 25 12.20 2.71 -15.66
C ILE A 25 12.52 1.68 -16.74
N ASP A 26 12.69 0.42 -16.36
CA ASP A 26 12.84 -0.68 -17.31
C ASP A 26 11.50 -0.90 -18.04
N VAL A 27 11.30 -0.13 -19.10
CA VAL A 27 10.17 -0.27 -20.03
C VAL A 27 10.21 -1.61 -20.76
N GLY A 28 11.38 -2.27 -20.85
CA GLY A 28 11.50 -3.62 -21.38
C GLY A 28 10.79 -4.65 -20.50
N MET A 29 10.93 -4.53 -19.18
CA MET A 29 10.20 -5.35 -18.22
C MET A 29 8.67 -5.17 -18.35
N VAL A 30 8.20 -3.94 -18.57
CA VAL A 30 6.76 -3.67 -18.75
C VAL A 30 6.25 -4.24 -20.07
N LEU A 31 7.02 -4.13 -21.15
CA LEU A 31 6.64 -4.67 -22.47
C LEU A 31 6.77 -6.19 -22.56
N ALA A 32 7.64 -6.80 -21.75
CA ALA A 32 7.84 -8.25 -21.66
C ALA A 32 6.88 -8.92 -20.66
N ALA A 33 6.13 -8.14 -19.88
CA ALA A 33 5.10 -8.68 -19.01
C ALA A 33 4.04 -9.40 -19.86
N PRO A 34 3.63 -10.62 -19.49
CA PRO A 34 2.55 -11.31 -20.18
C PRO A 34 1.31 -10.43 -20.26
N GLU A 35 0.63 -10.43 -21.41
CA GLU A 35 -0.62 -9.68 -21.52
C GLU A 35 -1.62 -10.19 -20.46
N PRO A 36 -2.36 -9.26 -19.82
CA PRO A 36 -3.43 -9.62 -18.90
C PRO A 36 -4.36 -10.64 -19.54
N ILE A 37 -4.43 -11.85 -19.00
CA ILE A 37 -5.44 -12.82 -19.44
C ILE A 37 -6.77 -12.31 -18.91
N THR A 38 -7.62 -11.81 -19.80
CA THR A 38 -8.99 -11.44 -19.46
C THR A 38 -9.79 -12.71 -19.25
N TYR A 39 -10.09 -13.04 -18.00
CA TYR A 39 -11.07 -14.07 -17.68
C TYR A 39 -12.46 -13.43 -17.76
N ASP A 40 -13.13 -13.57 -18.90
CA ASP A 40 -14.57 -13.27 -18.95
C ASP A 40 -15.29 -14.37 -18.18
N PRO A 41 -16.02 -14.06 -17.09
CA PRO A 41 -16.85 -15.06 -16.45
C PRO A 41 -17.92 -15.51 -17.46
N VAL A 42 -18.05 -16.82 -17.64
CA VAL A 42 -19.10 -17.37 -18.50
C VAL A 42 -20.46 -16.94 -17.94
N VAL A 43 -21.25 -16.23 -18.75
CA VAL A 43 -22.58 -15.76 -18.37
C VAL A 43 -23.45 -16.96 -17.96
N GLY A 44 -23.82 -17.03 -16.68
CA GLY A 44 -24.66 -18.08 -16.11
C GLY A 44 -23.93 -19.21 -15.36
N ALA A 45 -22.59 -19.14 -15.21
CA ALA A 45 -21.87 -20.10 -14.39
C ALA A 45 -22.03 -19.81 -12.88
N THR A 46 -22.49 -20.81 -12.11
CA THR A 46 -22.60 -20.70 -10.63
C THR A 46 -21.29 -21.01 -9.90
N ALA A 47 -20.29 -21.53 -10.61
CA ALA A 47 -18.93 -21.77 -10.12
C ALA A 47 -17.96 -21.89 -11.31
N GLN A 48 -16.72 -21.44 -11.14
CA GLN A 48 -15.63 -21.63 -12.09
C GLN A 48 -14.42 -22.18 -11.33
N VAL A 49 -13.93 -23.35 -11.74
CA VAL A 49 -12.70 -23.94 -11.19
C VAL A 49 -11.53 -23.49 -12.06
N VAL A 50 -10.71 -22.58 -11.53
CA VAL A 50 -9.48 -22.13 -12.19
C VAL A 50 -8.34 -23.02 -11.74
N SER A 51 -7.79 -23.81 -12.66
CA SER A 51 -6.57 -24.57 -12.45
C SER A 51 -5.36 -23.69 -12.73
N TYR A 52 -4.48 -23.51 -11.75
CA TYR A 52 -3.22 -22.80 -11.93
C TYR A 52 -2.08 -23.61 -11.31
N ASP A 53 -0.90 -23.53 -11.92
CA ASP A 53 0.30 -24.15 -11.38
C ASP A 53 0.92 -23.22 -10.33
N PHE A 54 0.74 -23.59 -9.06
CA PHE A 54 1.26 -22.86 -7.91
C PHE A 54 2.79 -22.70 -7.98
N THR A 55 3.50 -23.66 -8.57
CA THR A 55 4.97 -23.67 -8.62
C THR A 55 5.50 -22.61 -9.59
N SER A 56 4.91 -22.50 -10.78
CA SER A 56 5.30 -21.48 -11.76
C SER A 56 4.86 -20.06 -11.36
N MET A 57 3.74 -19.93 -10.64
CA MET A 57 3.30 -18.67 -10.03
C MET A 57 4.31 -18.17 -8.98
N LEU A 58 4.78 -19.05 -8.09
CA LEU A 58 5.76 -18.69 -7.07
C LEU A 58 7.10 -18.29 -7.70
N ALA A 59 7.56 -19.02 -8.72
CA ALA A 59 8.80 -18.71 -9.43
C ALA A 59 8.76 -17.33 -10.13
N GLN A 60 7.64 -16.99 -10.78
CA GLN A 60 7.43 -15.67 -11.39
C GLN A 60 7.39 -14.54 -10.35
N ALA A 61 6.81 -14.78 -9.17
CA ALA A 61 6.76 -13.78 -8.10
C ALA A 61 8.14 -13.53 -7.45
N THR A 62 9.02 -14.53 -7.41
CA THR A 62 10.36 -14.40 -6.82
C THR A 62 11.43 -13.79 -7.74
N ALA A 63 11.28 -13.89 -9.06
CA ALA A 63 12.25 -13.35 -10.03
C ALA A 63 12.46 -11.81 -9.94
N PRO A 64 11.40 -10.97 -9.83
CA PRO A 64 11.56 -9.52 -9.69
C PRO A 64 12.05 -9.09 -8.29
N ALA A 65 11.96 -9.95 -7.28
CA ALA A 65 12.46 -9.64 -5.93
C ALA A 65 14.01 -9.68 -5.84
N THR A 66 14.68 -10.33 -6.79
CA THR A 66 16.14 -10.50 -6.81
C THR A 66 16.91 -9.55 -7.71
N SER A 67 16.22 -8.74 -8.53
CA SER A 67 16.87 -7.79 -9.46
C SER A 67 17.13 -6.40 -8.86
N VAL A 68 16.62 -6.12 -7.66
CA VAL A 68 17.01 -4.92 -6.90
C VAL A 68 18.33 -5.20 -6.18
N ALA A 69 19.44 -4.81 -6.80
CA ALA A 69 20.67 -4.60 -6.07
C ALA A 69 20.43 -3.47 -5.07
N THR A 70 20.27 -3.80 -3.78
CA THR A 70 20.34 -2.79 -2.73
C THR A 70 21.79 -2.38 -2.60
N ASP A 71 22.13 -1.14 -2.98
CA ASP A 71 23.39 -0.53 -2.59
C ASP A 71 23.44 -0.43 -1.07
N ALA A 72 23.98 -1.47 -0.42
CA ALA A 72 24.11 -1.58 1.04
C ALA A 72 25.17 -0.64 1.63
N ALA A 73 25.56 0.42 0.90
CA ALA A 73 26.55 1.41 1.29
C ALA A 73 25.99 2.86 1.33
N ALA A 74 24.67 3.04 1.28
CA ALA A 74 24.08 4.29 1.74
C ALA A 74 24.08 4.28 3.26
N THR A 75 24.93 5.10 3.88
CA THR A 75 24.73 5.55 5.27
C THR A 75 23.24 5.87 5.42
N ALA A 76 22.57 5.27 6.39
CA ALA A 76 21.16 5.54 6.66
C ALA A 76 20.96 6.97 7.15
N THR A 77 21.15 7.97 6.29
CA THR A 77 20.39 9.21 6.39
C THR A 77 18.95 8.77 6.27
N ALA A 78 18.18 8.93 7.35
CA ALA A 78 16.74 8.75 7.33
C ALA A 78 16.20 9.48 6.10
N ILE A 79 15.78 8.71 5.09
CA ILE A 79 15.08 9.27 3.96
C ILE A 79 13.72 9.64 4.51
N GLU A 80 13.62 10.86 5.03
CA GLU A 80 12.35 11.48 5.38
C GLU A 80 11.48 11.44 4.12
N LYS A 81 10.22 10.99 4.29
CA LYS A 81 9.22 11.03 3.21
C LYS A 81 9.23 12.44 2.62
N ARG A 82 9.10 12.55 1.29
CA ARG A 82 8.97 13.84 0.60
C ARG A 82 7.59 14.45 0.96
N GLY A 83 7.50 15.08 2.13
CA GLY A 83 6.28 15.62 2.74
C GLY A 83 6.59 16.17 4.13
N ALA A 84 5.78 17.10 4.65
CA ALA A 84 5.96 17.56 6.03
C ALA A 84 5.59 16.41 6.98
N ALA A 85 6.53 15.98 7.82
CA ALA A 85 6.25 15.05 8.90
C ALA A 85 5.07 15.56 9.75
N CYS A 86 4.31 14.65 10.33
CA CYS A 86 3.17 14.97 11.20
C CYS A 86 2.03 15.73 10.49
N THR A 87 1.92 15.61 9.16
CA THR A 87 0.76 16.15 8.42
C THR A 87 -0.49 15.33 8.73
N SER A 88 -1.61 15.99 9.06
CA SER A 88 -2.89 15.32 9.30
C SER A 88 -3.33 14.44 8.13
N LEU A 89 -3.67 13.20 8.43
CA LEU A 89 -4.26 12.27 7.48
C LEU A 89 -5.79 12.28 7.58
N ALA A 90 -6.44 11.50 6.71
CA ALA A 90 -7.88 11.38 6.72
C ALA A 90 -8.37 10.85 8.08
N ALA A 91 -9.51 11.35 8.55
CA ALA A 91 -10.15 10.78 9.73
C ALA A 91 -10.64 9.36 9.43
N GLY A 92 -10.62 8.52 10.47
CA GLY A 92 -11.10 7.14 10.42
C GLY A 92 -12.61 7.02 10.27
N ALA A 93 -13.07 5.79 10.16
CA ALA A 93 -14.47 5.48 9.97
C ALA A 93 -15.31 5.85 11.21
N SER A 94 -16.28 6.76 11.06
CA SER A 94 -17.11 7.24 12.17
C SER A 94 -18.05 6.21 12.79
N GLY A 95 -18.30 5.09 12.09
CA GLY A 95 -19.15 3.99 12.55
C GLY A 95 -18.42 2.68 12.78
N ALA A 96 -17.08 2.70 12.88
CA ALA A 96 -16.33 1.53 13.33
C ALA A 96 -16.46 1.37 14.86
N PRO A 97 -16.54 0.13 15.37
CA PRO A 97 -16.43 -0.12 16.81
C PRO A 97 -15.14 0.47 17.40
N ALA A 98 -15.23 1.04 18.60
CA ALA A 98 -14.05 1.51 19.31
C ALA A 98 -13.22 0.32 19.83
N TYR A 99 -11.92 0.54 20.02
CA TYR A 99 -11.03 -0.39 20.69
C TYR A 99 -10.08 0.38 21.61
N SER A 100 -9.61 -0.28 22.66
CA SER A 100 -8.65 0.28 23.60
C SER A 100 -7.88 -0.86 24.28
N PRO A 101 -6.57 -0.72 24.54
CA PRO A 101 -5.72 0.43 24.21
C PRO A 101 -5.43 0.55 22.70
N ASP A 102 -4.96 1.72 22.25
CA ASP A 102 -4.57 1.94 20.85
C ASP A 102 -3.28 1.18 20.50
N THR A 103 -3.43 -0.12 20.26
CA THR A 103 -2.32 -1.03 19.96
C THR A 103 -2.72 -1.99 18.84
N PRO A 104 -1.76 -2.48 18.03
CA PRO A 104 -2.04 -3.51 17.04
C PRO A 104 -2.70 -4.77 17.61
N ALA A 105 -2.29 -5.18 18.83
CA ALA A 105 -2.83 -6.37 19.49
C ALA A 105 -4.30 -6.19 19.91
N ALA A 106 -4.65 -5.05 20.51
CA ALA A 106 -6.03 -4.76 20.90
C ALA A 106 -6.95 -4.60 19.68
N PHE A 107 -6.47 -3.98 18.62
CA PHE A 107 -7.20 -3.89 17.35
C PHE A 107 -7.46 -5.28 16.74
N ALA A 108 -6.41 -6.09 16.61
CA ALA A 108 -6.50 -7.41 15.98
C ALA A 108 -7.34 -8.43 16.78
N SER A 109 -7.53 -8.20 18.08
CA SER A 109 -8.32 -9.06 18.97
C SER A 109 -9.70 -8.50 19.32
N ASN A 110 -10.11 -7.38 18.73
CA ASN A 110 -11.41 -6.78 19.02
C ASN A 110 -12.56 -7.66 18.52
N SER A 111 -13.32 -8.23 19.46
CA SER A 111 -14.47 -9.10 19.17
C SER A 111 -15.62 -8.37 18.47
N ASP A 112 -15.73 -7.05 18.60
CA ASP A 112 -16.81 -6.30 17.95
C ASP A 112 -16.60 -6.23 16.43
N PHE A 113 -15.35 -6.13 15.97
CA PHE A 113 -15.02 -6.24 14.54
C PHE A 113 -15.41 -7.61 13.99
N ALA A 114 -15.09 -8.68 14.73
CA ALA A 114 -15.48 -10.04 14.34
C ALA A 114 -17.00 -10.21 14.30
N SER A 115 -17.71 -9.68 15.31
CA SER A 115 -19.18 -9.70 15.35
C SER A 115 -19.79 -8.98 14.15
N VAL A 116 -19.29 -7.78 13.80
CA VAL A 116 -19.77 -7.05 12.63
C VAL A 116 -19.50 -7.82 11.34
N ALA A 117 -18.30 -8.37 11.15
CA ALA A 117 -17.92 -9.10 9.95
C ALA A 117 -18.73 -10.39 9.77
N ILE A 118 -18.97 -11.15 10.85
CA ILE A 118 -19.74 -12.42 10.82
C ILE A 118 -21.21 -12.16 10.50
N ASN A 119 -21.79 -11.08 11.02
CA ASN A 119 -23.21 -10.78 10.84
C ASN A 119 -23.50 -9.95 9.58
N ALA A 120 -22.47 -9.54 8.84
CA ALA A 120 -22.65 -8.74 7.64
C ALA A 120 -23.36 -9.55 6.53
N PRO A 121 -24.43 -9.02 5.91
CA PRO A 121 -25.15 -9.74 4.87
C PRO A 121 -24.32 -9.82 3.59
N VAL A 122 -24.46 -10.92 2.85
CA VAL A 122 -23.88 -11.05 1.51
C VAL A 122 -24.72 -10.21 0.54
N PRO A 123 -24.13 -9.28 -0.23
CA PRO A 123 -24.86 -8.48 -1.20
C PRO A 123 -25.48 -9.34 -2.31
N THR A 124 -26.63 -8.93 -2.82
CA THR A 124 -27.29 -9.59 -3.95
C THR A 124 -26.35 -9.65 -5.16
N GLY A 125 -26.19 -10.83 -5.76
CA GLY A 125 -25.31 -11.05 -6.92
C GLY A 125 -23.84 -11.33 -6.56
N TYR A 126 -23.48 -11.28 -5.27
CA TYR A 126 -22.16 -11.62 -4.76
C TYR A 126 -22.18 -12.95 -4.01
N SER A 127 -21.04 -13.62 -3.97
CA SER A 127 -20.81 -14.83 -3.17
C SER A 127 -19.76 -14.54 -2.10
N ASN A 128 -20.02 -14.94 -0.85
CA ASN A 128 -19.03 -14.85 0.21
C ASN A 128 -17.96 -15.95 0.03
N THR A 129 -16.68 -15.54 0.02
CA THR A 129 -15.53 -16.43 -0.13
C THR A 129 -14.79 -16.64 1.19
N PHE A 130 -14.71 -15.59 2.02
CA PHE A 130 -14.15 -15.62 3.36
C PHE A 130 -14.91 -14.64 4.25
N THR A 131 -14.92 -14.93 5.54
CA THR A 131 -15.56 -14.11 6.58
C THR A 131 -14.64 -14.08 7.79
N ASN A 132 -14.49 -12.90 8.39
CA ASN A 132 -13.73 -12.70 9.63
C ASN A 132 -12.29 -13.25 9.58
N ALA A 133 -11.57 -12.94 8.50
CA ALA A 133 -10.15 -13.24 8.38
C ALA A 133 -9.30 -12.05 8.84
N ASN A 134 -8.16 -12.32 9.47
CA ASN A 134 -7.14 -11.31 9.79
C ASN A 134 -6.24 -11.03 8.58
N ALA A 135 -6.86 -10.91 7.40
CA ALA A 135 -6.20 -10.68 6.12
C ALA A 135 -7.19 -10.14 5.09
N SER A 136 -6.66 -9.49 4.06
CA SER A 136 -7.36 -9.12 2.84
C SER A 136 -6.69 -9.79 1.64
N ASN A 137 -7.46 -10.04 0.58
CA ASN A 137 -6.91 -10.57 -0.67
C ASN A 137 -6.39 -9.42 -1.54
N SER A 138 -5.23 -9.61 -2.16
CA SER A 138 -4.80 -8.79 -3.30
C SER A 138 -4.78 -9.67 -4.54
N ALA A 139 -5.53 -9.27 -5.55
CA ALA A 139 -5.68 -10.02 -6.79
C ALA A 139 -5.10 -9.26 -7.98
N TYR A 140 -4.74 -10.00 -9.02
CA TYR A 140 -4.43 -9.41 -10.31
C TYR A 140 -5.63 -8.60 -10.81
N GLY A 141 -5.39 -7.35 -11.23
CA GLY A 141 -6.45 -6.41 -11.58
C GLY A 141 -7.02 -5.64 -10.38
N TYR A 142 -6.29 -5.46 -9.28
CA TYR A 142 -6.69 -4.57 -8.19
C TYR A 142 -6.96 -3.14 -8.70
N LEU A 143 -8.19 -2.67 -8.50
CA LEU A 143 -8.67 -1.39 -9.03
C LEU A 143 -8.62 -0.24 -8.00
N GLY A 144 -8.04 -0.49 -6.82
CA GLY A 144 -7.93 0.48 -5.74
C GLY A 144 -8.89 0.20 -4.57
N PHE A 145 -9.04 1.19 -3.70
CA PHE A 145 -9.87 1.11 -2.49
C PHE A 145 -10.83 2.31 -2.39
N THR A 146 -11.81 2.18 -1.50
CA THR A 146 -12.63 3.30 -1.06
C THR A 146 -12.91 3.14 0.42
N THR A 147 -12.71 4.21 1.18
CA THR A 147 -13.05 4.22 2.60
C THR A 147 -14.55 4.38 2.79
N LEU A 148 -15.09 3.65 3.77
CA LEU A 148 -16.48 3.72 4.18
C LEU A 148 -16.55 4.13 5.65
N SER A 149 -17.57 4.92 6.01
CA SER A 149 -17.83 5.29 7.40
C SER A 149 -18.33 4.12 8.25
N THR A 150 -18.94 3.11 7.63
CA THR A 150 -19.59 1.97 8.28
C THR A 150 -19.31 0.71 7.48
N PHE A 151 -19.33 -0.45 8.16
CA PHE A 151 -19.18 -1.76 7.52
C PHE A 151 -20.46 -2.14 6.76
N ASP A 152 -20.59 -1.63 5.53
CA ASP A 152 -21.78 -1.77 4.69
C ASP A 152 -21.44 -2.52 3.40
N THR A 153 -21.80 -3.80 3.37
CA THR A 153 -21.53 -4.71 2.25
C THR A 153 -22.30 -4.31 0.99
N ALA A 154 -23.55 -3.84 1.12
CA ALA A 154 -24.37 -3.43 -0.01
C ALA A 154 -23.82 -2.15 -0.67
N LYS A 155 -23.38 -1.19 0.15
CA LYS A 155 -22.73 0.03 -0.36
C LYS A 155 -21.38 -0.26 -1.01
N CYS A 156 -20.62 -1.23 -0.49
CA CYS A 156 -19.37 -1.66 -1.11
C CYS A 156 -19.62 -2.34 -2.46
N ALA A 157 -20.60 -3.25 -2.54
CA ALA A 157 -21.03 -3.89 -3.79
C ALA A 157 -21.47 -2.87 -4.83
N ALA A 158 -22.32 -1.90 -4.48
CA ALA A 158 -22.76 -0.86 -5.40
C ALA A 158 -21.59 -0.02 -5.97
N LYS A 159 -20.51 0.16 -5.19
CA LYS A 159 -19.29 0.82 -5.68
C LYS A 159 -18.53 -0.06 -6.66
N CYS A 160 -18.40 -1.35 -6.37
CA CYS A 160 -17.77 -2.31 -7.28
C CYS A 160 -18.56 -2.39 -8.60
N ASP A 161 -19.89 -2.52 -8.55
CA ASP A 161 -20.76 -2.57 -9.74
C ASP A 161 -20.63 -1.34 -10.64
N ALA A 162 -20.35 -0.17 -10.05
CA ALA A 162 -20.15 1.08 -10.78
C ALA A 162 -18.76 1.18 -11.47
N ILE A 163 -17.80 0.34 -11.08
CA ILE A 163 -16.44 0.31 -11.64
C ILE A 163 -16.37 -0.80 -12.68
N ARG A 164 -16.23 -0.42 -13.95
CA ARG A 164 -16.08 -1.39 -15.04
C ARG A 164 -14.87 -2.28 -14.80
N GLY A 165 -15.10 -3.59 -14.73
CA GLY A 165 -14.06 -4.60 -14.48
C GLY A 165 -13.85 -4.95 -13.02
N CYS A 166 -14.61 -4.37 -12.08
CA CYS A 166 -14.60 -4.85 -10.70
C CYS A 166 -15.33 -6.20 -10.61
N LEU A 167 -14.62 -7.23 -10.16
CA LEU A 167 -15.14 -8.59 -10.05
C LEU A 167 -15.37 -9.04 -8.61
N SER A 168 -14.71 -8.39 -7.65
CA SER A 168 -14.75 -8.71 -6.23
C SER A 168 -14.23 -7.55 -5.41
N PHE A 169 -14.49 -7.56 -4.11
CA PHE A 169 -13.94 -6.61 -3.16
C PHE A 169 -13.64 -7.30 -1.82
N ASN A 170 -12.71 -6.72 -1.06
CA ASN A 170 -12.59 -6.97 0.38
C ASN A 170 -13.36 -5.88 1.12
N LEU A 171 -13.96 -6.24 2.26
CA LEU A 171 -14.46 -5.27 3.23
C LEU A 171 -13.89 -5.62 4.60
N TYR A 172 -13.11 -4.70 5.16
CA TYR A 172 -12.37 -4.91 6.40
C TYR A 172 -12.24 -3.59 7.17
N PHE A 173 -11.94 -3.69 8.46
CA PHE A 173 -11.50 -2.55 9.26
C PHE A 173 -9.99 -2.42 9.13
N GLU A 174 -9.51 -1.20 8.90
CA GLU A 174 -8.09 -0.88 8.82
C GLU A 174 -7.74 0.08 9.97
N ARG A 175 -6.47 0.08 10.36
CA ARG A 175 -5.94 0.92 11.43
C ARG A 175 -4.88 1.83 10.82
N ASP A 176 -5.24 3.10 10.63
CA ASP A 176 -4.40 4.07 9.93
C ASP A 176 -3.83 5.10 10.89
N PRO A 177 -2.63 5.64 10.65
CA PRO A 177 -2.11 6.70 11.50
C PRO A 177 -2.89 8.01 11.30
N SER A 178 -3.14 8.75 12.38
CA SER A 178 -3.83 10.06 12.34
C SER A 178 -3.02 11.14 11.62
N VAL A 179 -1.70 10.98 11.55
CA VAL A 179 -0.77 11.87 10.86
C VAL A 179 0.29 11.05 10.12
N ASP A 180 0.92 11.63 9.11
CA ASP A 180 2.09 11.03 8.47
C ASP A 180 3.19 10.77 9.52
N PRO A 181 3.63 9.51 9.72
CA PRO A 181 4.68 9.22 10.69
C PRO A 181 5.99 9.93 10.31
N GLY A 182 6.57 10.62 11.30
CA GLY A 182 7.86 11.30 11.15
C GLY A 182 8.99 10.55 11.84
N SER A 183 10.19 11.13 11.87
CA SER A 183 11.27 10.62 12.72
C SER A 183 11.00 10.84 14.21
N GLY A 184 11.68 10.11 15.10
CA GLY A 184 11.55 10.31 16.55
C GLY A 184 11.79 11.76 17.02
N ALA A 185 12.63 12.51 16.30
CA ALA A 185 12.87 13.93 16.58
C ALA A 185 11.68 14.84 16.28
N SER A 186 10.77 14.43 15.39
CA SER A 186 9.54 15.17 15.06
C SER A 186 8.43 15.01 16.10
N GLY A 187 8.54 14.03 17.01
CA GLY A 187 7.53 13.74 18.04
C GLY A 187 6.29 12.98 17.55
N CYS A 188 6.24 12.58 16.27
CA CYS A 188 5.14 11.82 15.67
C CYS A 188 5.60 10.51 15.01
N GLU A 189 6.63 9.84 15.55
CA GLU A 189 7.13 8.57 15.02
C GLU A 189 6.11 7.44 15.13
N ASN A 190 5.33 7.44 16.20
CA ASN A 190 4.25 6.48 16.42
C ASN A 190 2.96 7.25 16.76
N PRO A 191 2.29 7.84 15.75
CA PRO A 191 1.08 8.61 15.97
C PRO A 191 -0.08 7.70 16.38
N ALA A 192 -1.08 8.26 17.05
CA ALA A 192 -2.32 7.55 17.36
C ALA A 192 -3.02 7.10 16.07
N SER A 193 -3.68 5.95 16.11
CA SER A 193 -4.49 5.48 14.98
C SER A 193 -5.85 6.18 14.89
N VAL A 194 -6.46 6.09 13.72
CA VAL A 194 -7.86 6.43 13.44
C VAL A 194 -8.63 5.22 12.94
#